data_AF-A0A5M7BAM7-F1
#
_entry.id   AF-A0A5M7BAM7-F1
#
_cell.length_a   1.000
_cell.length_b   1.000
_cell.length_c   1.000
_cell.angle_alpha   90.00
_cell.angle_beta   90.00
_cell.angle_gamma   90.00
#
_symmetry.space_group_name_H-M   'P 1'
#
loop_
_entity.id
_entity.type
_entity.pdbx_description
1 polymer ?
#
loop_
_entity_poly.entity_id
_entity_poly.type
_entity_poly.pdbx_seq_one_letter_code
_entity_poly.pdbx_strand_id
1 'polypeptide(L)'
;MKKHLVIILLLISLKSFACTCAIKKLSEWQKYELENSECIFIGEVIEVNDSDLTFKIKVTESLDGGDSIGNIYIGKNWKYCSPYVQENGKWIVYGNMEDGFLRLNMCGISRSFEYPIVNPLPPSPELYEKNTTEKERKKIYEKLRAENIKIALSDLELEIIALRKRRDDE
;
A
#
# COMPACT_ATOMS: atom_id res chain seq x y z
N MET A 1 -7.21 18.12 44.66
CA MET A 1 -6.68 19.06 43.64
C MET A 1 -5.28 18.66 43.13
N LYS A 2 -4.23 18.59 43.97
CA LYS A 2 -2.86 18.20 43.52
C LYS A 2 -2.76 16.86 42.79
N LYS A 3 -3.52 15.83 43.21
CA LYS A 3 -3.51 14.49 42.56
C LYS A 3 -4.07 14.50 41.13
N HIS A 4 -5.04 15.37 40.83
CA HIS A 4 -5.62 15.47 39.48
C HIS A 4 -4.69 16.24 38.51
N LEU A 5 -3.89 17.17 39.03
CA LEU A 5 -2.89 17.90 38.24
C LEU A 5 -1.80 16.97 37.69
N VAL A 6 -1.39 15.96 38.48
CA VAL A 6 -0.41 14.95 38.07
C VAL A 6 -0.96 14.04 36.95
N ILE A 7 -2.23 13.65 37.03
CA ILE A 7 -2.89 12.84 35.99
C ILE A 7 -2.99 13.63 34.68
N ILE A 8 -3.34 14.91 34.76
CA ILE A 8 -3.39 15.78 33.57
C ILE A 8 -1.99 15.92 32.96
N LEU A 9 -0.94 16.15 33.75
CA LEU A 9 0.44 16.27 33.26
C LEU A 9 0.94 14.99 32.55
N LEU A 10 0.51 13.81 33.02
CA LEU A 10 0.80 12.52 32.39
C LEU A 10 0.12 12.38 31.02
N LEU A 11 -1.12 12.84 30.88
CA LEU A 11 -1.87 12.73 29.62
C LEU A 11 -1.32 13.65 28.51
N ILE A 12 -0.82 14.84 28.85
CA ILE A 12 -0.16 15.76 27.88
C ILE A 12 1.25 15.28 27.47
N SER A 13 1.84 14.32 28.18
CA SER A 13 3.15 13.77 27.82
C SER A 13 3.10 12.70 26.72
N LEU A 14 1.90 12.23 26.36
CA LEU A 14 1.71 11.24 25.30
C LEU A 14 1.94 11.89 23.94
N LYS A 15 3.07 11.56 23.31
CA LYS A 15 3.32 11.92 21.92
C LYS A 15 2.43 11.07 21.02
N SER A 16 1.56 11.71 20.25
CA SER A 16 0.86 11.07 19.14
C SER A 16 1.72 11.19 17.89
N PHE A 17 1.93 10.08 17.19
CA PHE A 17 2.55 10.06 15.88
C PHE A 17 1.46 9.86 14.84
N ALA A 18 1.30 10.86 13.98
CA ALA A 18 0.50 10.77 12.77
C ALA A 18 1.44 10.87 11.58
N CYS A 19 1.18 10.09 10.53
CA CYS A 19 1.93 10.27 9.28
C CYS A 19 1.16 11.21 8.36
N THR A 20 1.91 12.09 7.71
CA THR A 20 1.38 13.00 6.71
C THR A 20 1.81 12.48 5.34
N CYS A 21 0.97 11.66 4.71
CA CYS A 21 1.18 11.24 3.33
C CYS A 21 0.68 12.36 2.40
N ALA A 22 1.56 12.97 1.62
CA ALA A 22 1.18 14.04 0.71
C ALA A 22 0.32 13.49 -0.46
N ILE A 23 -0.70 14.23 -0.88
CA ILE A 23 -1.44 13.89 -2.10
C ILE A 23 -0.53 14.23 -3.29
N LYS A 24 -0.07 13.20 -4.02
CA LYS A 24 0.83 13.32 -5.17
C LYS A 24 0.27 12.58 -6.39
N LYS A 25 0.76 12.94 -7.57
CA LYS A 25 0.50 12.15 -8.79
C LYS A 25 1.14 10.77 -8.67
N LEU A 26 0.58 9.77 -9.34
CA LEU A 26 1.11 8.40 -9.33
C LEU A 26 2.60 8.36 -9.76
N SER A 27 2.97 9.12 -10.79
CA SER A 27 4.36 9.19 -11.26
C SER A 27 5.34 9.74 -10.21
N GLU A 28 4.89 10.63 -9.32
CA GLU A 28 5.72 11.16 -8.23
C GLU A 28 5.90 10.11 -7.13
N TRP A 29 4.88 9.30 -6.87
CA TRP A 29 4.99 8.15 -5.96
C TRP A 29 5.92 7.08 -6.53
N GLN A 30 5.75 6.71 -7.80
CA GLN A 30 6.63 5.75 -8.47
C GLN A 30 8.10 6.20 -8.44
N LYS A 31 8.36 7.48 -8.68
CA LYS A 31 9.71 8.05 -8.54
C LYS A 31 10.23 7.93 -7.10
N TYR A 32 9.39 8.25 -6.11
CA TYR A 32 9.77 8.11 -4.71
C TYR A 32 10.12 6.65 -4.36
N GLU A 33 9.32 5.68 -4.80
CA GLU A 33 9.62 4.27 -4.57
C GLU A 33 10.96 3.84 -5.17
N LEU A 34 11.22 4.24 -6.41
CA LEU A 34 12.48 3.94 -7.10
C LEU A 34 13.70 4.51 -6.38
N GLU A 35 13.55 5.64 -5.70
CA GLU A 35 14.65 6.32 -4.98
C GLU A 35 14.83 5.81 -3.55
N ASN A 36 13.81 5.16 -2.96
CA ASN A 36 13.76 4.85 -1.53
C ASN A 36 13.48 3.37 -1.22
N SER A 37 13.50 2.48 -2.23
CA SER A 37 13.37 1.03 -2.03
C SER A 37 14.71 0.35 -2.20
N GLU A 38 15.07 -0.49 -1.24
CA GLU A 38 16.15 -1.47 -1.38
C GLU A 38 15.73 -2.66 -2.26
N CYS A 39 14.44 -3.00 -2.28
CA CYS A 39 13.90 -4.11 -3.06
C CYS A 39 12.62 -3.70 -3.81
N ILE A 40 12.55 -4.09 -5.09
CA ILE A 40 11.38 -3.91 -5.95
C ILE A 40 11.11 -5.22 -6.69
N PHE A 41 9.99 -5.86 -6.37
CA PHE A 41 9.67 -7.16 -6.94
C PHE A 41 8.16 -7.43 -7.00
N ILE A 42 7.80 -8.45 -7.79
CA ILE A 42 6.48 -9.06 -7.77
C ILE A 42 6.57 -10.32 -6.93
N GLY A 43 5.71 -10.44 -5.92
CA GLY A 43 5.69 -11.58 -5.02
C GLY A 43 4.30 -12.18 -4.84
N GLU A 44 4.28 -13.42 -4.39
CA GLU A 44 3.08 -14.12 -3.94
C GLU A 44 3.07 -14.19 -2.42
N VAL A 45 2.10 -13.55 -1.78
CA VAL A 45 1.85 -13.67 -0.34
C VAL A 45 1.24 -15.05 -0.09
N ILE A 46 1.98 -15.88 0.63
CA ILE A 46 1.60 -17.29 0.89
C ILE A 46 1.06 -17.50 2.30
N GLU A 47 1.33 -16.58 3.21
CA GLU A 47 0.91 -16.67 4.61
C GLU A 47 0.76 -15.26 5.20
N VAL A 48 -0.33 -15.04 5.93
CA VAL A 48 -0.56 -13.85 6.75
C VAL A 48 -0.87 -14.31 8.17
N ASN A 49 -0.18 -13.74 9.15
CA ASN A 49 -0.39 -13.99 10.57
C ASN A 49 -0.79 -12.68 11.25
N ASP A 50 -2.08 -12.54 11.53
CA ASP A 50 -2.65 -11.35 12.17
C ASP A 50 -2.26 -11.21 13.65
N SER A 51 -1.88 -12.30 14.31
CA SER A 51 -1.50 -12.27 15.73
C SER A 51 -0.14 -11.59 15.92
N ASP A 52 0.81 -11.94 15.05
CA ASP A 52 2.17 -11.41 15.08
C ASP A 52 2.37 -10.22 14.13
N LEU A 53 1.33 -9.89 13.35
CA LEU A 53 1.35 -8.86 12.30
C LEU A 53 2.48 -9.11 11.31
N THR A 54 2.62 -10.35 10.85
CA THR A 54 3.66 -10.73 9.88
C THR A 54 3.05 -11.40 8.67
N PHE A 55 3.75 -11.36 7.55
CA PHE A 55 3.39 -12.09 6.34
C PHE A 55 4.62 -12.75 5.73
N LYS A 56 4.41 -13.79 4.93
CA LYS A 56 5.46 -14.39 4.10
C LYS A 56 5.13 -14.14 2.65
N ILE A 57 6.10 -13.60 1.92
CA ILE A 57 5.97 -13.32 0.50
C ILE A 57 7.11 -13.98 -0.26
N LYS A 58 6.75 -14.77 -1.27
CA LYS A 58 7.70 -15.45 -2.14
C LYS A 58 7.93 -14.59 -3.38
N VAL A 59 9.18 -14.25 -3.67
CA VAL A 59 9.56 -13.52 -4.89
C VAL A 59 9.23 -14.38 -6.11
N THR A 60 8.45 -13.83 -7.03
CA THR A 60 8.10 -14.47 -8.32
C THR A 60 8.80 -13.81 -9.50
N GLU A 61 9.15 -12.54 -9.38
CA GLU A 61 9.91 -11.78 -10.36
C GLU A 61 10.60 -10.61 -9.67
N SER A 62 11.91 -10.41 -9.89
CA SER A 62 12.61 -9.19 -9.49
C SER A 62 12.46 -8.11 -10.56
N LEU A 63 12.17 -6.89 -10.12
CA LEU A 63 11.97 -5.72 -10.97
C LEU A 63 13.12 -4.71 -10.86
N ASP A 64 14.06 -4.92 -9.94
CA ASP A 64 15.28 -4.14 -9.73
C ASP A 64 16.56 -4.94 -10.03
N GLY A 65 16.45 -6.24 -10.33
CA GLY A 65 17.58 -7.13 -10.57
C GLY A 65 18.27 -7.66 -9.30
N GLY A 66 17.89 -7.19 -8.11
CA GLY A 66 18.53 -7.55 -6.84
C GLY A 66 17.92 -8.77 -6.16
N ASP A 67 16.62 -9.00 -6.32
CA ASP A 67 15.89 -10.05 -5.60
C ASP A 67 15.94 -11.42 -6.30
N SER A 68 16.38 -12.46 -5.58
CA SER A 68 16.39 -13.82 -6.12
C SER A 68 14.98 -14.41 -6.23
N ILE A 69 14.60 -14.89 -7.42
CA ILE A 69 13.33 -15.60 -7.64
C ILE A 69 13.26 -16.82 -6.72
N GLY A 70 12.12 -16.96 -6.05
CA GLY A 70 11.87 -18.04 -5.09
C GLY A 70 12.32 -17.75 -3.66
N ASN A 71 13.05 -16.64 -3.43
CA ASN A 71 13.33 -16.18 -2.07
C ASN A 71 12.04 -15.90 -1.31
N ILE A 72 12.03 -16.12 -0.01
CA ILE A 72 10.88 -15.85 0.86
C ILE A 72 11.29 -14.80 1.87
N TYR A 73 10.66 -13.64 1.77
CA TYR A 73 10.78 -12.60 2.78
C TYR A 73 9.73 -12.82 3.87
N ILE A 74 10.15 -12.60 5.12
CA ILE A 74 9.22 -12.43 6.24
C ILE A 74 9.01 -10.93 6.36
N GLY A 75 7.83 -10.47 5.98
CA GLY A 75 7.41 -9.09 6.14
C GLY A 75 6.64 -8.86 7.43
N LYS A 76 6.55 -7.60 7.84
CA LYS A 76 5.77 -7.18 9.00
C LYS A 76 4.77 -6.11 8.60
N ASN A 77 3.59 -6.13 9.19
CA ASN A 77 2.56 -5.12 9.04
C ASN A 77 2.75 -4.10 10.16
N TRP A 78 3.48 -3.02 9.89
CA TRP A 78 3.54 -1.89 10.82
C TRP A 78 2.16 -1.23 10.81
N LYS A 79 1.54 -1.12 12.00
CA LYS A 79 0.15 -0.66 12.18
C LYS A 79 -0.15 0.73 11.62
N TYR A 80 0.85 1.50 11.21
CA TYR A 80 0.70 2.88 10.81
C TYR A 80 1.34 3.14 9.46
N CYS A 81 0.54 3.69 8.55
CA CYS A 81 0.95 4.43 7.36
C CYS A 81 1.74 3.66 6.31
N SER A 82 1.97 2.38 6.49
CA SER A 82 2.55 1.50 5.47
C SER A 82 1.42 0.69 4.85
N PRO A 83 1.52 0.28 3.58
CA PRO A 83 0.58 -0.68 3.00
C PRO A 83 0.45 -1.91 3.91
N TYR A 84 -0.78 -2.40 4.05
CA TYR A 84 -1.11 -3.49 4.98
C TYR A 84 -1.47 -4.75 4.19
N VAL A 85 -0.70 -5.82 4.38
CA VAL A 85 -0.91 -7.11 3.72
C VAL A 85 -1.87 -7.94 4.58
N GLN A 86 -3.13 -7.99 4.18
CA GLN A 86 -4.21 -8.69 4.91
C GLN A 86 -4.62 -10.03 4.29
N GLU A 87 -4.16 -10.30 3.06
CA GLU A 87 -4.63 -11.44 2.28
C GLU A 87 -3.49 -12.04 1.45
N ASN A 88 -3.65 -13.32 1.14
CA ASN A 88 -2.79 -14.03 0.21
C ASN A 88 -3.03 -13.54 -1.22
N GLY A 89 -2.05 -13.74 -2.09
CA GLY A 89 -2.16 -13.39 -3.50
C GLY A 89 -0.95 -12.64 -4.03
N LYS A 90 -1.10 -12.14 -5.25
CA LYS A 90 -0.02 -11.48 -5.98
C LYS A 90 0.07 -10.00 -5.62
N TRP A 91 1.29 -9.54 -5.35
CA TRP A 91 1.59 -8.16 -4.95
C TRP A 91 2.74 -7.59 -5.77
N ILE A 92 2.69 -6.27 -6.00
CA ILE A 92 3.88 -5.49 -6.31
C ILE A 92 4.42 -4.91 -5.00
N VAL A 93 5.73 -5.06 -4.79
CA VAL A 93 6.40 -4.74 -3.55
C VAL A 93 7.46 -3.69 -3.82
N TYR A 94 7.41 -2.65 -3.01
CA TYR A 94 8.43 -1.65 -2.78
C TYR A 94 8.72 -1.63 -1.28
N GLY A 95 9.97 -1.90 -0.91
CA GLY A 95 10.31 -2.05 0.50
C GLY A 95 11.79 -1.98 0.80
N ASN A 96 12.06 -2.05 2.10
CA ASN A 96 13.39 -2.05 2.70
C ASN A 96 13.46 -3.12 3.80
N MET A 97 14.66 -3.60 4.11
CA MET A 97 14.85 -4.50 5.25
C MET A 97 15.02 -3.69 6.54
N GLU A 98 14.15 -3.92 7.52
CA GLU A 98 14.20 -3.27 8.83
C GLU A 98 14.08 -4.31 9.94
N ASP A 99 15.07 -4.34 10.84
CA ASP A 99 15.14 -5.30 11.95
C ASP A 99 14.99 -6.78 11.52
N GLY A 100 15.47 -7.11 10.32
CA GLY A 100 15.38 -8.46 9.74
C GLY A 100 14.04 -8.80 9.07
N PHE A 101 13.10 -7.84 9.02
CA PHE A 101 11.82 -7.98 8.34
C PHE A 101 11.77 -7.14 7.08
N LEU A 102 11.04 -7.63 6.07
CA LEU A 102 10.66 -6.80 4.92
C LEU A 102 9.63 -5.76 5.38
N ARG A 103 10.00 -4.49 5.24
CA ARG A 103 9.15 -3.33 5.49
C ARG A 103 8.69 -2.69 4.19
N LEU A 104 7.38 -2.69 3.97
CA LEU A 104 6.79 -1.91 2.89
C LEU A 104 6.96 -0.41 3.17
N ASN A 105 7.24 0.35 2.11
CA ASN A 105 7.55 1.77 2.26
C ASN A 105 6.40 2.55 2.90
N MET A 106 6.76 3.47 3.80
CA MET A 106 5.80 4.34 4.47
C MET A 106 5.15 5.27 3.44
N CYS A 107 3.82 5.34 3.48
CA CYS A 107 2.98 5.99 2.46
C CYS A 107 3.19 5.44 1.05
N GLY A 108 3.77 4.24 0.93
CA GLY A 108 4.16 3.67 -0.35
C GLY A 108 2.99 3.08 -1.14
N ILE A 109 3.30 2.66 -2.36
CA ILE A 109 2.33 2.18 -3.36
C ILE A 109 2.40 0.66 -3.59
N SER A 110 3.05 -0.09 -2.68
CA SER A 110 2.95 -1.56 -2.62
C SER A 110 1.50 -1.98 -2.47
N ARG A 111 1.04 -2.92 -3.30
CA ARG A 111 -0.38 -3.26 -3.40
C ARG A 111 -0.63 -4.64 -4.00
N SER A 112 -1.77 -5.23 -3.61
CA SER A 112 -2.32 -6.46 -4.20
C SER A 112 -2.78 -6.19 -5.63
N PHE A 113 -2.64 -7.19 -6.49
CA PHE A 113 -3.23 -7.19 -7.82
C PHE A 113 -4.77 -7.29 -7.76
N GLU A 114 -5.33 -7.78 -6.65
CA GLU A 114 -6.78 -7.81 -6.41
C GLU A 114 -7.31 -6.41 -6.02
N TYR A 115 -6.52 -5.63 -5.27
CA TYR A 115 -6.84 -4.25 -4.85
C TYR A 115 -5.75 -3.25 -5.26
N PRO A 116 -5.62 -2.94 -6.57
CA PRO A 116 -4.48 -2.19 -7.11
C PRO A 116 -4.61 -0.66 -7.01
N ILE A 117 -5.67 -0.15 -6.37
CA ILE A 117 -5.98 1.29 -6.34
C ILE A 117 -5.01 2.03 -5.42
N VAL A 118 -4.23 2.96 -5.98
CA VAL A 118 -3.38 3.90 -5.22
C VAL A 118 -4.11 5.22 -5.00
N ASN A 119 -4.63 5.81 -6.08
CA ASN A 119 -5.35 7.08 -6.06
C ASN A 119 -6.79 6.82 -6.53
N PRO A 120 -7.79 6.80 -5.63
CA PRO A 120 -9.17 6.63 -6.05
C PRO A 120 -9.63 7.85 -6.88
N LEU A 121 -10.43 7.61 -7.92
CA LEU A 121 -11.11 8.70 -8.63
C LEU A 121 -11.93 9.56 -7.64
N PRO A 122 -12.05 10.87 -7.90
CA PRO A 122 -12.91 11.72 -7.11
C PRO A 122 -14.35 11.19 -7.12
N PRO A 123 -15.11 11.41 -6.03
CA PRO A 123 -16.48 10.93 -5.95
C PRO A 123 -17.35 11.55 -7.05
N SER A 124 -18.22 10.74 -7.66
CA SER A 124 -19.16 11.22 -8.68
C SER A 124 -20.15 12.24 -8.08
N PRO A 125 -20.44 13.36 -8.76
CA PRO A 125 -21.49 14.29 -8.34
C PRO A 125 -22.85 13.63 -8.09
N GLU A 126 -23.16 12.57 -8.85
CA GLU A 126 -24.42 11.78 -8.75
C GLU A 126 -24.61 11.14 -7.36
N LEU A 127 -23.52 10.90 -6.61
CA LEU A 127 -23.58 10.35 -5.25
C LEU A 127 -24.24 11.32 -4.25
N TYR A 128 -24.20 12.61 -4.54
CA TYR A 128 -24.68 13.68 -3.66
C TYR A 128 -26.03 14.25 -4.09
N GLU A 129 -26.67 13.67 -5.11
CA GLU A 129 -28.01 14.07 -5.52
C GLU A 129 -29.04 13.77 -4.42
N LYS A 130 -29.89 14.76 -4.11
CA LYS A 130 -30.83 14.72 -2.97
C LYS A 130 -31.87 13.59 -3.07
N ASN A 131 -32.18 13.13 -4.28
CA ASN A 131 -33.26 12.17 -4.52
C ASN A 131 -32.78 10.73 -4.75
N THR A 132 -31.48 10.47 -4.67
CA THR A 132 -30.92 9.13 -4.92
C THR A 132 -31.24 8.19 -3.76
N THR A 133 -31.85 7.05 -4.07
CA THR A 133 -32.11 5.99 -3.09
C THR A 133 -30.80 5.31 -2.68
N GLU A 134 -30.78 4.65 -1.52
CA GLU A 134 -29.60 3.89 -1.06
C GLU A 134 -29.16 2.82 -2.07
N LYS A 135 -30.14 2.14 -2.70
CA LYS A 135 -29.88 1.13 -3.73
C LYS A 135 -29.20 1.72 -4.97
N GLU A 136 -29.62 2.90 -5.41
CA GLU A 136 -29.00 3.61 -6.52
C GLU A 136 -27.60 4.09 -6.16
N ARG A 137 -27.41 4.66 -4.96
CA ARG A 137 -26.07 5.04 -4.47
C ARG A 137 -25.12 3.85 -4.47
N LYS A 138 -25.56 2.70 -3.95
CA LYS A 138 -24.77 1.46 -3.95
C LYS A 138 -24.36 1.06 -5.37
N LYS A 139 -25.29 1.10 -6.31
CA LYS A 139 -25.02 0.78 -7.73
C LYS A 139 -24.00 1.74 -8.36
N ILE A 140 -24.10 3.03 -8.07
CA ILE A 140 -23.14 4.05 -8.55
C ILE A 140 -21.75 3.79 -7.94
N TYR A 141 -21.66 3.52 -6.63
CA TYR A 141 -20.41 3.17 -5.96
C TYR A 141 -19.76 1.92 -6.55
N GLU A 142 -20.53 0.86 -6.78
CA GLU A 142 -20.04 -0.38 -7.39
C GLU A 142 -19.50 -0.15 -8.80
N LYS A 143 -20.22 0.65 -9.61
CA LYS A 143 -19.77 1.04 -10.95
C LYS A 143 -18.45 1.83 -10.91
N LEU A 144 -18.37 2.87 -10.08
CA LEU A 144 -17.17 3.68 -9.91
C LEU A 144 -15.98 2.84 -9.40
N ARG A 145 -16.24 1.91 -8.47
CA ARG A 145 -15.22 0.99 -7.97
C ARG A 145 -14.69 0.09 -9.08
N ALA A 146 -15.57 -0.49 -9.90
CA ALA A 146 -15.15 -1.33 -11.01
C ALA A 146 -14.32 -0.55 -12.05
N GLU A 147 -14.72 0.68 -12.37
CA GLU A 147 -13.97 1.58 -13.26
C GLU A 147 -12.59 1.92 -12.67
N ASN A 148 -12.53 2.27 -11.38
CA ASN A 148 -11.27 2.53 -10.66
C ASN A 148 -10.32 1.32 -10.70
N ILE A 149 -10.82 0.12 -10.44
CA ILE A 149 -10.00 -1.11 -10.47
C ILE A 149 -9.44 -1.32 -11.88
N LYS A 150 -10.26 -1.12 -12.93
CA LYS A 150 -9.81 -1.28 -14.32
C LYS A 150 -8.67 -0.31 -14.67
N ILE A 151 -8.80 0.96 -14.28
CA ILE A 151 -7.75 1.98 -14.50
C ILE A 151 -6.49 1.60 -13.72
N ALA A 152 -6.63 1.27 -12.44
CA ALA A 152 -5.51 0.93 -11.57
C ALA A 152 -4.74 -0.33 -12.03
N LEU A 153 -5.43 -1.33 -12.59
CA LEU A 153 -4.78 -2.49 -13.22
C LEU A 153 -3.99 -2.10 -14.46
N SER A 154 -4.55 -1.22 -15.31
CA SER A 154 -3.85 -0.71 -16.49
C SER A 154 -2.61 0.09 -16.11
N ASP A 155 -2.71 0.95 -15.09
CA ASP A 155 -1.58 1.72 -14.58
C ASP A 155 -0.49 0.82 -13.98
N LEU A 156 -0.90 -0.21 -13.22
CA LEU A 156 0.02 -1.22 -12.67
C LEU A 156 0.73 -2.01 -13.77
N GLU A 157 0.04 -2.38 -14.85
CA GLU A 157 0.65 -3.06 -15.98
C GLU A 157 1.73 -2.19 -16.65
N LEU A 158 1.42 -0.91 -16.90
CA LEU A 158 2.37 0.04 -17.45
C LEU A 158 3.57 0.28 -16.53
N GLU A 159 3.34 0.36 -15.21
CA GLU A 159 4.37 0.46 -14.18
C GLU A 159 5.32 -0.74 -14.22
N ILE A 160 4.79 -1.96 -14.26
CA ILE A 160 5.59 -3.19 -14.35
C ILE A 160 6.38 -3.24 -15.66
N ILE A 161 5.79 -2.84 -16.79
CA ILE A 161 6.49 -2.78 -18.08
C ILE A 161 7.67 -1.80 -18.00
N ALA A 162 7.46 -0.62 -17.41
CA ALA A 162 8.50 0.38 -17.24
C ALA A 162 9.63 -0.10 -16.32
N LEU A 163 9.30 -0.77 -15.22
CA LEU A 163 10.27 -1.35 -14.29
C LEU A 163 11.11 -2.46 -14.93
N ARG A 164 10.46 -3.38 -15.66
CA ARG A 164 11.16 -4.43 -16.42
C ARG A 164 12.13 -3.85 -17.44
N LYS A 165 11.68 -2.85 -18.20
CA LYS A 165 12.53 -2.18 -19.17
C LYS A 165 13.74 -1.55 -18.49
N ARG A 166 13.53 -0.86 -17.36
CA ARG A 166 14.62 -0.26 -16.60
C ARG A 166 15.63 -1.31 -16.12
N ARG A 167 15.16 -2.40 -15.52
CA ARG A 167 16.00 -3.53 -15.07
C ARG A 167 16.85 -4.09 -16.21
N ASP A 168 16.26 -4.26 -17.39
CA ASP A 168 16.92 -4.88 -18.54
C ASP A 168 17.90 -3.93 -19.26
N ASP A 169 17.78 -2.62 -19.03
CA ASP A 169 18.64 -1.57 -19.59
C ASP A 169 19.87 -1.25 -18.68
N GLU A 170 19.88 -1.70 -17.42
CA GLU A 170 20.98 -1.55 -16.43
C GLU A 170 21.99 -2.71 -16.50
#